data_AF-A0A2X5PGY3-F1
#
_entry.id   AF-A0A2X5PGY3-F1
#
_cell.length_a   1.000
_cell.length_b   1.000
_cell.length_c   1.000
_cell.angle_alpha   90.00
_cell.angle_beta   90.00
_cell.angle_gamma   90.00
#
_symmetry.space_group_name_H-M   'P 1'
#
loop_
_entity.id
_entity.type
_entity.pdbx_description
1 polymer ?
#
loop_
_entity_poly.entity_id
_entity_poly.type
_entity_poly.pdbx_seq_one_letter_code
_entity_poly.pdbx_strand_id
1 'polypeptide(L)'
;MSEFEQLLKQAQELQMFRPLDLRFAALTEGSGSPARRLAAACLSAGTGEGHVCLPLSLLSPASLFSGRQLAVAEALWQAAAAPVNEDDWLPLLEGWDAVSDGSQSTPLVLAHRKLYLHRMWLYEKQVARFFSAGLTSAPVEPGQIRPVLDELFGTKAITGRRWRPLSR
;
A
#
# COMPACT_ATOMS: atom_id res chain seq x y z
N MET A 1 -18.06 -13.34 23.82
CA MET A 1 -17.13 -12.53 23.00
C MET A 1 -15.86 -13.33 22.87
N SER A 2 -15.34 -13.54 21.66
CA SER A 2 -14.05 -14.22 21.47
C SER A 2 -12.91 -13.36 22.01
N GLU A 3 -11.82 -14.00 22.42
CA GLU A 3 -10.58 -13.33 22.87
C GLU A 3 -10.09 -12.30 21.83
N PHE A 4 -10.16 -12.67 20.54
CA PHE A 4 -9.83 -11.80 19.43
C PHE A 4 -10.63 -10.47 19.41
N GLU A 5 -11.95 -10.52 19.65
CA GLU A 5 -12.80 -9.31 19.68
C GLU A 5 -12.48 -8.41 20.88
N GLN A 6 -12.10 -8.99 22.01
CA GLN A 6 -11.64 -8.22 23.18
C GLN A 6 -10.33 -7.49 22.88
N LEU A 7 -9.38 -8.17 22.24
CA LEU A 7 -8.11 -7.58 21.83
C LEU A 7 -8.29 -6.49 20.77
N LEU A 8 -9.21 -6.67 19.81
CA LEU A 8 -9.54 -5.62 18.84
C LEU A 8 -10.13 -4.38 19.53
N LYS A 9 -11.00 -4.58 20.52
CA LYS A 9 -11.55 -3.46 21.32
C LYS A 9 -10.44 -2.75 22.10
N GLN A 10 -9.54 -3.50 22.72
CA GLN A 10 -8.38 -2.93 23.43
C GLN A 10 -7.49 -2.13 22.47
N ALA A 11 -7.20 -2.66 21.28
CA ALA A 11 -6.43 -1.95 20.26
C ALA A 11 -7.13 -0.66 19.78
N GLN A 12 -8.47 -0.66 19.71
CA GLN A 12 -9.25 0.55 19.41
C GLN A 12 -9.17 1.59 20.53
N GLU A 13 -9.29 1.16 21.80
CA GLU A 13 -9.16 2.04 22.97
C GLU A 13 -7.76 2.69 23.02
N LEU A 14 -6.74 1.95 22.61
CA LEU A 14 -5.36 2.41 22.46
C LEU A 14 -5.11 3.25 21.19
N GLN A 15 -6.15 3.56 20.40
CA GLN A 15 -6.07 4.32 19.14
C GLN A 15 -5.15 3.68 18.08
N MET A 16 -4.93 2.37 18.16
CA MET A 16 -4.12 1.62 17.20
C MET A 16 -4.93 1.26 15.94
N PHE A 17 -6.23 1.04 16.10
CA PHE A 17 -7.20 0.94 15.00
C PHE A 17 -8.29 2.00 15.16
N ARG A 18 -8.71 2.59 14.03
CA ARG A 18 -9.88 3.47 14.02
C ARG A 18 -11.13 2.60 13.96
N PRO A 19 -12.29 3.10 14.43
CA PRO A 19 -13.56 2.38 14.30
C PRO A 19 -13.90 2.00 12.86
N LEU A 20 -13.46 2.80 11.88
CA LEU A 20 -13.62 2.52 10.46
C LEU A 20 -12.86 1.27 10.03
N ASP A 21 -11.62 1.10 10.50
CA ASP A 21 -10.74 0.00 10.09
C ASP A 21 -11.33 -1.33 10.54
N LEU A 22 -11.87 -1.38 11.77
CA LEU A 22 -12.51 -2.58 12.32
C LEU A 22 -13.84 -2.89 11.64
N ARG A 23 -14.65 -1.88 11.32
CA ARG A 23 -15.92 -2.07 10.59
C ARG A 23 -15.66 -2.57 9.17
N PHE A 24 -14.70 -1.97 8.48
CA PHE A 24 -14.27 -2.42 7.16
C PHE A 24 -13.85 -3.89 7.21
N ALA A 25 -12.99 -4.24 8.17
CA ALA A 25 -12.50 -5.59 8.34
C ALA A 25 -13.64 -6.61 8.59
N ALA A 26 -14.60 -6.26 9.44
CA ALA A 26 -15.79 -7.08 9.71
C ALA A 26 -16.68 -7.27 8.46
N LEU A 27 -16.82 -6.23 7.62
CA LEU A 27 -17.57 -6.30 6.36
C LEU A 27 -16.88 -7.19 5.33
N THR A 28 -15.55 -7.21 5.32
CA THR A 28 -14.76 -7.99 4.35
C THR A 28 -14.48 -9.42 4.78
N GLU A 29 -14.56 -9.75 6.08
CA GLU A 29 -14.15 -11.04 6.66
C GLU A 29 -14.80 -12.27 5.99
N GLY A 30 -16.02 -12.14 5.47
CA GLY A 30 -16.72 -13.23 4.78
C GLY A 30 -16.92 -14.46 5.68
N SER A 31 -16.38 -15.61 5.27
CA SER A 31 -16.49 -16.92 5.94
C SER A 31 -15.77 -17.05 7.30
N GLY A 32 -15.42 -15.94 7.97
CA GLY A 32 -15.13 -15.93 9.41
C GLY A 32 -13.72 -16.37 9.80
N SER A 33 -12.70 -15.98 9.05
CA SER A 33 -11.30 -16.18 9.48
C SER A 33 -10.77 -14.92 10.20
N PRO A 34 -10.44 -15.01 11.50
CA PRO A 34 -9.84 -13.90 12.25
C PRO A 34 -8.57 -13.34 11.61
N ALA A 35 -7.75 -14.18 10.97
CA ALA A 35 -6.57 -13.76 10.22
C ALA A 35 -6.90 -12.86 9.03
N ARG A 36 -7.96 -13.19 8.26
CA ARG A 36 -8.45 -12.35 7.15
C ARG A 36 -8.92 -10.99 7.67
N ARG A 37 -9.67 -11.00 8.77
CA ARG A 37 -10.12 -9.78 9.43
C ARG A 37 -8.95 -8.92 9.92
N LEU A 38 -7.95 -9.52 10.55
CA LEU A 38 -6.75 -8.82 10.95
C LEU A 38 -6.03 -8.18 9.75
N ALA A 39 -5.86 -8.92 8.66
CA ALA A 39 -5.24 -8.40 7.43
C ALA A 39 -6.01 -7.22 6.82
N ALA A 40 -7.33 -7.29 6.73
CA ALA A 40 -8.16 -6.16 6.26
C ALA A 40 -8.06 -4.94 7.20
N ALA A 41 -8.05 -5.14 8.52
CA ALA A 41 -7.89 -4.06 9.48
C ALA A 41 -6.52 -3.38 9.32
N CYS A 42 -5.45 -4.18 9.18
CA CYS A 42 -4.09 -3.68 8.95
C CYS A 42 -4.00 -2.87 7.65
N LEU A 43 -4.60 -3.36 6.57
CA LEU A 43 -4.61 -2.64 5.30
C LEU A 43 -5.36 -1.31 5.41
N SER A 44 -6.55 -1.32 6.03
CA SER A 44 -7.37 -0.12 6.19
C SER A 44 -6.66 0.94 7.05
N ALA A 45 -6.04 0.50 8.15
CA ALA A 45 -5.22 1.34 9.01
C ALA A 45 -4.03 1.93 8.25
N GLY A 46 -3.26 1.10 7.54
CA GLY A 46 -2.12 1.54 6.74
C GLY A 46 -2.51 2.55 5.66
N THR A 47 -3.61 2.32 4.94
CA THR A 47 -4.14 3.32 4.00
C THR A 47 -4.60 4.59 4.69
N GLY A 48 -5.09 4.49 5.93
CA GLY A 48 -5.36 5.61 6.80
C GLY A 48 -4.18 6.51 7.10
N GLU A 49 -3.01 5.90 7.23
CA GLU A 49 -1.72 6.58 7.46
C GLU A 49 -1.06 7.06 6.16
N GLY A 50 -1.67 6.78 5.00
CA GLY A 50 -1.20 7.22 3.69
C GLY A 50 -0.50 6.13 2.86
N HIS A 51 -0.43 4.88 3.33
CA HIS A 51 0.13 3.79 2.55
C HIS A 51 -0.82 3.33 1.44
N VAL A 52 -0.30 3.28 0.21
CA VAL A 52 -1.08 2.84 -0.97
C VAL A 52 -1.42 1.35 -0.91
N CYS A 53 -0.51 0.56 -0.34
CA CYS A 53 -0.60 -0.91 -0.29
C CYS A 53 0.05 -1.45 0.97
N LEU A 54 -0.32 -2.69 1.31
CA LEU A 54 0.29 -3.46 2.38
C LEU A 54 1.08 -4.64 1.76
N PRO A 55 2.42 -4.57 1.70
CA PRO A 55 3.25 -5.72 1.34
C PRO A 55 3.03 -6.87 2.31
N LEU A 56 2.90 -8.09 1.80
CA LEU A 56 2.72 -9.27 2.64
C LEU A 56 3.94 -9.52 3.55
N SER A 57 5.13 -9.09 3.14
CA SER A 57 6.35 -9.11 3.96
C SER A 57 6.23 -8.29 5.26
N LEU A 58 5.33 -7.29 5.30
CA LEU A 58 5.07 -6.44 6.46
C LEU A 58 3.88 -6.93 7.30
N LEU A 59 3.19 -8.00 6.88
CA LEU A 59 2.21 -8.67 7.73
C LEU A 59 2.94 -9.52 8.76
N SER A 60 3.48 -8.86 9.78
CA SER A 60 4.09 -9.49 10.95
C SER A 60 3.73 -8.72 12.24
N PRO A 61 3.75 -9.37 13.41
CA PRO A 61 3.52 -8.70 14.69
C PRO A 61 4.43 -7.49 14.93
N ALA A 62 5.69 -7.58 14.49
CA ALA A 62 6.69 -6.54 14.68
C ALA A 62 6.45 -5.29 13.79
N SER A 63 5.79 -5.46 12.65
CA SER A 63 5.51 -4.38 11.70
C SER A 63 4.15 -3.73 11.93
N LEU A 64 3.26 -4.41 12.66
CA LEU A 64 1.97 -3.88 13.11
C LEU A 64 2.15 -2.61 13.95
N PHE A 65 1.24 -1.65 13.77
CA PHE A 65 1.20 -0.38 14.52
C PHE A 65 2.52 0.42 14.50
N SER A 66 3.31 0.27 13.44
CA SER A 66 4.67 0.84 13.33
C SER A 66 5.63 0.33 14.42
N GLY A 67 5.43 -0.91 14.89
CA GLY A 67 6.21 -1.53 15.96
C GLY A 67 5.83 -1.09 17.37
N ARG A 68 4.74 -0.32 17.53
CA ARG A 68 4.23 0.11 18.84
C ARG A 68 3.44 -1.03 19.48
N GLN A 69 3.53 -1.12 20.80
CA GLN A 69 2.72 -2.05 21.61
C GLN A 69 2.79 -3.51 21.13
N LEU A 70 4.02 -4.02 20.96
CA LEU A 70 4.30 -5.36 20.46
C LEU A 70 3.51 -6.45 21.19
N ALA A 71 3.35 -6.35 22.52
CA ALA A 71 2.59 -7.33 23.31
C ALA A 71 1.13 -7.46 22.85
N VAL A 72 0.47 -6.36 22.48
CA VAL A 72 -0.91 -6.38 21.97
C VAL A 72 -0.95 -6.91 20.54
N ALA A 73 0.03 -6.53 19.71
CA ALA A 73 0.15 -7.03 18.35
C ALA A 73 0.36 -8.55 18.31
N GLU A 74 1.23 -9.08 19.16
CA GLU A 74 1.47 -10.52 19.31
C GLU A 74 0.23 -11.26 19.81
N ALA A 75 -0.43 -10.74 20.84
CA ALA A 75 -1.68 -11.32 21.35
C ALA A 75 -2.76 -11.36 20.26
N LEU A 76 -2.93 -10.28 19.49
CA LEU A 76 -3.84 -10.25 18.34
C LEU A 76 -3.47 -11.27 17.28
N TRP A 77 -2.18 -11.42 16.98
CA TRP A 77 -1.70 -12.37 15.98
C TRP A 77 -1.97 -13.82 16.38
N GLN A 78 -1.73 -14.15 17.64
CA GLN A 78 -2.00 -15.47 18.21
C GLN A 78 -3.51 -15.75 18.26
N ALA A 79 -4.31 -14.81 18.76
CA ALA A 79 -5.77 -14.95 18.80
C ALA A 79 -6.39 -15.04 17.40
N ALA A 80 -5.75 -14.42 16.40
CA ALA A 80 -6.18 -14.51 15.01
C ALA A 80 -5.74 -15.79 14.29
N ALA A 81 -4.84 -16.60 14.91
CA ALA A 81 -4.10 -17.67 14.25
C ALA A 81 -3.48 -17.21 12.91
N ALA A 82 -2.94 -15.98 12.89
CA ALA A 82 -2.43 -15.36 11.69
C ALA A 82 -1.04 -15.93 11.32
N PRO A 83 -0.77 -16.18 10.03
CA PRO A 83 0.54 -16.65 9.59
C PRO A 83 1.65 -15.63 9.86
N VAL A 84 2.86 -16.11 10.13
CA VAL A 84 4.04 -15.25 10.31
C VAL A 84 4.83 -15.11 9.01
N ASN A 85 4.83 -16.15 8.17
CA ASN A 85 5.53 -16.14 6.90
C ASN A 85 4.65 -15.57 5.80
N GLU A 86 5.30 -14.90 4.86
CA GLU A 86 4.64 -14.32 3.69
C GLU A 86 3.96 -15.37 2.79
N ASP A 87 4.62 -16.52 2.60
CA ASP A 87 4.13 -17.57 1.70
C ASP A 87 2.83 -18.24 2.22
N ASP A 88 2.63 -18.25 3.53
CA ASP A 88 1.44 -18.80 4.17
C ASP A 88 0.22 -17.85 4.05
N TRP A 89 0.46 -16.55 3.78
CA TRP A 89 -0.61 -15.58 3.56
C TRP A 89 -1.27 -15.75 2.19
N LEU A 90 -0.52 -16.13 1.15
CA LEU A 90 -1.04 -16.29 -0.20
C LEU A 90 -2.26 -17.24 -0.27
N PRO A 91 -2.19 -18.51 0.19
CA PRO A 91 -3.32 -19.42 0.10
C PRO A 91 -4.53 -18.95 0.93
N LEU A 92 -4.28 -18.26 2.05
CA LEU A 92 -5.33 -17.73 2.92
C LEU A 92 -6.10 -16.59 2.24
N LEU A 93 -5.40 -15.74 1.48
CA LEU A 93 -5.95 -14.62 0.73
C LEU A 93 -6.56 -15.03 -0.62
N GLU A 94 -6.02 -16.03 -1.30
CA GLU A 94 -6.58 -16.54 -2.57
C GLU A 94 -7.94 -17.22 -2.36
N GLY A 95 -8.13 -17.91 -1.24
CA GLY A 95 -9.42 -18.51 -0.86
C GLY A 95 -10.43 -17.52 -0.28
N TRP A 96 -10.22 -16.20 -0.43
CA TRP A 96 -11.05 -15.16 0.15
C TRP A 96 -11.88 -14.45 -0.92
N ASP A 97 -13.19 -14.61 -0.88
CA ASP A 97 -14.14 -14.03 -1.85
C ASP A 97 -14.06 -12.49 -1.98
N ALA A 98 -13.53 -11.80 -0.96
CA ALA A 98 -13.36 -10.35 -0.97
C ALA A 98 -12.05 -9.88 -1.63
N VAL A 99 -11.18 -10.81 -2.05
CA VAL A 99 -9.89 -10.57 -2.69
C VAL A 99 -9.94 -11.07 -4.12
N SER A 100 -9.43 -10.26 -5.06
CA SER A 100 -9.22 -10.64 -6.45
C SER A 100 -7.81 -10.23 -6.89
N ASP A 101 -7.35 -10.76 -8.00
CA ASP A 101 -6.17 -10.27 -8.74
C ASP A 101 -6.43 -8.93 -9.49
N GLY A 102 -7.64 -8.37 -9.32
CA GLY A 102 -8.11 -7.17 -10.00
C GLY A 102 -8.86 -7.46 -11.30
N SER A 103 -9.14 -8.73 -11.59
CA SER A 103 -10.08 -9.13 -12.65
C SER A 103 -11.54 -8.89 -12.24
N GLN A 104 -11.85 -9.00 -10.96
CA GLN A 104 -13.20 -8.80 -10.41
C GLN A 104 -13.29 -7.52 -9.59
N SER A 105 -14.50 -6.98 -9.48
CA SER A 105 -14.81 -5.81 -8.65
C SER A 105 -14.94 -6.20 -7.17
N THR A 106 -13.86 -6.65 -6.57
CA THR A 106 -13.76 -6.98 -5.14
C THR A 106 -13.23 -5.78 -4.33
N PRO A 107 -13.51 -5.69 -3.02
CA PRO A 107 -13.00 -4.59 -2.18
C PRO A 107 -11.48 -4.61 -2.02
N LEU A 108 -10.88 -5.81 -2.02
CA LEU A 108 -9.45 -6.02 -1.89
C LEU A 108 -8.86 -6.55 -3.20
N VAL A 109 -7.64 -6.13 -3.50
CA VAL A 109 -6.88 -6.61 -4.65
C VAL A 109 -5.52 -7.13 -4.17
N LEU A 110 -5.17 -8.35 -4.55
CA LEU A 110 -3.86 -8.94 -4.33
C LEU A 110 -3.07 -8.88 -5.64
N ALA A 111 -2.01 -8.08 -5.67
CA ALA A 111 -1.15 -7.95 -6.84
C ALA A 111 0.32 -7.90 -6.42
N HIS A 112 1.19 -8.67 -7.08
CA HIS A 112 2.64 -8.68 -6.82
C HIS A 112 3.01 -8.84 -5.34
N ARG A 113 2.33 -9.76 -4.62
CA ARG A 113 2.56 -10.02 -3.17
C ARG A 113 2.32 -8.79 -2.28
N LYS A 114 1.42 -7.91 -2.72
CA LYS A 114 0.94 -6.75 -1.99
C LYS A 114 -0.58 -6.75 -1.99
N LEU A 115 -1.15 -6.43 -0.83
CA LEU A 115 -2.57 -6.27 -0.63
C LEU A 115 -2.95 -4.80 -0.81
N TYR A 116 -4.02 -4.54 -1.55
CA TYR A 116 -4.50 -3.22 -1.89
C TYR A 116 -5.98 -3.08 -1.58
N LEU A 117 -6.40 -1.86 -1.21
CA LEU A 117 -7.78 -1.47 -1.43
C LEU A 117 -7.99 -1.27 -2.93
N HIS A 118 -9.10 -1.78 -3.46
CA HIS A 118 -9.41 -1.71 -4.89
C HIS A 118 -9.27 -0.29 -5.46
N ARG A 119 -9.72 0.73 -4.72
CA ARG A 119 -9.57 2.13 -5.12
C ARG A 119 -8.11 2.57 -5.26
N MET A 120 -7.23 2.16 -4.34
CA MET A 120 -5.81 2.51 -4.38
C MET A 120 -5.10 1.81 -5.55
N TRP A 121 -5.44 0.55 -5.81
CA TRP A 121 -4.92 -0.20 -6.96
C TRP A 121 -5.29 0.45 -8.30
N LEU A 122 -6.54 0.93 -8.44
CA LEU A 122 -6.97 1.66 -9.63
C LEU A 122 -6.15 2.95 -9.84
N TYR A 123 -5.88 3.70 -8.78
CA TYR A 123 -5.06 4.90 -8.86
C TYR A 123 -3.62 4.59 -9.25
N GLU A 124 -3.01 3.56 -8.66
CA GLU A 124 -1.66 3.13 -9.05
C GLU A 124 -1.61 2.74 -10.54
N LYS A 125 -2.60 1.99 -11.02
CA LYS A 125 -2.71 1.64 -12.45
C LYS A 125 -2.89 2.85 -13.35
N GLN A 126 -3.67 3.84 -12.93
CA GLN A 126 -3.89 5.06 -13.71
C GLN A 126 -2.59 5.86 -13.84
N VAL A 127 -1.83 5.99 -12.75
CA VAL A 127 -0.53 6.66 -12.74
C VAL A 127 0.48 5.90 -13.60
N ALA A 128 0.56 4.57 -13.45
CA ALA A 128 1.45 3.74 -14.24
C ALA A 128 1.13 3.83 -15.75
N ARG A 129 -0.17 3.82 -16.10
CA ARG A 129 -0.62 4.01 -17.50
C ARG A 129 -0.26 5.39 -18.03
N PHE A 130 -0.43 6.44 -17.24
CA PHE A 130 -0.09 7.81 -17.65
C PHE A 130 1.40 7.92 -18.02
N PHE A 131 2.30 7.37 -17.19
CA PHE A 131 3.73 7.39 -17.50
C PHE A 131 4.11 6.44 -18.65
N SER A 132 3.44 5.28 -18.75
CA SER A 132 3.73 4.28 -19.79
C SER A 132 3.17 4.66 -21.17
N ALA A 133 2.12 5.47 -21.23
CA ALA A 133 1.53 5.94 -22.48
C ALA A 133 2.46 6.87 -23.27
N GLY A 134 3.61 7.23 -22.70
CA GLY A 134 4.57 8.13 -23.30
C GLY A 134 4.07 9.56 -23.20
N LEU A 135 4.83 10.43 -22.53
CA LEU A 135 4.69 11.85 -22.78
C LEU A 135 5.07 12.04 -24.25
N THR A 136 4.10 12.37 -25.10
CA THR A 136 4.35 12.74 -26.49
C THR A 136 5.16 14.02 -26.46
N SER A 137 6.47 13.88 -26.34
CA SER A 137 7.39 14.99 -26.57
C SER A 137 7.20 15.35 -28.03
N ALA A 138 6.80 16.59 -28.30
CA ALA A 138 6.86 17.10 -29.65
C ALA A 138 8.29 16.87 -30.15
N PRO A 139 8.49 16.32 -31.35
CA PRO A 139 9.83 16.19 -31.90
C PRO A 139 10.39 17.61 -32.06
N VAL A 140 11.24 18.03 -31.12
CA VAL A 140 11.95 19.30 -31.20
C VAL A 140 13.32 19.03 -31.77
N GLU A 141 13.63 19.70 -32.87
CA GLU A 141 14.94 19.62 -33.52
C GLU A 141 16.04 20.02 -32.52
N PRO A 142 17.00 19.14 -32.20
CA PRO A 142 18.04 19.40 -31.20
C PRO A 142 18.83 20.69 -31.46
N GLY A 143 18.93 21.10 -32.72
CA GLY A 143 19.61 22.33 -33.14
C GLY A 143 18.93 23.64 -32.70
N GLN A 144 17.63 23.62 -32.38
CA GLN A 144 16.88 24.79 -31.91
C GLN A 144 16.82 24.91 -30.39
N ILE A 145 17.02 23.81 -29.68
CA ILE A 145 16.91 23.76 -28.21
C ILE A 145 18.13 24.40 -27.57
N ARG A 146 19.33 24.10 -28.08
CA ARG A 146 20.58 24.53 -27.45
C ARG A 146 20.79 26.04 -27.42
N PRO A 147 20.51 26.80 -28.50
CA PRO A 147 20.60 28.26 -28.47
C PRO A 147 19.64 28.90 -27.46
N VAL A 148 18.40 28.39 -27.36
CA VAL A 148 17.40 28.89 -26.42
C VAL A 148 17.79 28.57 -24.97
N LEU A 149 18.32 27.37 -24.72
CA LEU A 149 18.85 27.01 -23.40
C LEU A 149 20.07 27.88 -23.03
N ASP A 150 20.98 28.13 -23.98
CA ASP A 150 22.17 28.96 -23.75
C ASP A 150 21.80 30.44 -23.50
N GLU A 151 20.71 30.94 -24.08
CA GLU A 151 20.14 32.27 -23.79
C GLU A 151 19.50 32.32 -22.38
N LEU A 152 18.69 31.31 -22.03
CA LEU A 152 17.96 31.27 -20.75
C LEU A 152 18.86 30.99 -19.54
N PHE A 153 19.92 30.20 -19.71
CA PHE A 153 20.81 29.79 -18.62
C PHE A 153 22.20 30.44 -18.67
N GLY A 154 22.52 31.13 -19.77
CA GLY A 154 23.85 31.71 -20.03
C GLY A 154 24.91 30.64 -20.35
N THR A 155 25.91 31.01 -21.16
CA THR A 155 27.06 30.16 -21.51
C THR A 155 28.12 30.06 -20.40
N LYS A 156 27.91 30.74 -19.27
CA LYS A 156 28.91 30.80 -18.19
C LYS A 156 28.87 29.51 -17.39
N ALA A 157 30.00 28.81 -17.33
CA ALA A 157 30.21 27.71 -16.40
C ALA A 157 30.06 28.25 -14.96
N ILE A 158 28.86 28.14 -14.40
CA ILE A 158 28.60 28.46 -13.00
C ILE A 158 29.25 27.36 -12.18
N THR A 159 30.37 27.68 -11.53
CA THR A 159 31.10 26.86 -10.56
C THR A 159 30.29 26.69 -9.26
N GLY A 160 29.16 25.98 -9.35
CA GLY A 160 28.30 25.64 -8.23
C GLY A 160 27.26 24.64 -8.70
N ARG A 161 27.26 23.43 -8.13
CA ARG A 161 26.35 22.33 -8.47
C ARG A 161 24.89 22.75 -8.31
N ARG A 162 24.29 23.27 -9.38
CA ARG A 162 22.85 23.41 -9.56
C ARG A 162 22.42 22.37 -10.61
N TRP A 163 21.36 21.62 -10.33
CA TRP A 163 20.82 20.56 -11.17
C TRP A 163 20.75 21.01 -12.65
N ARG A 164 21.54 20.36 -13.52
CA ARG A 164 21.62 20.66 -14.95
C ARG A 164 20.54 19.89 -15.73
N PRO A 165 20.02 20.44 -16.84
CA PRO A 165 19.23 19.66 -17.78
C PRO A 165 20.10 18.60 -18.45
N LEU A 166 19.68 17.33 -18.38
CA LEU A 166 20.29 16.20 -19.07
C LEU A 166 20.08 16.39 -20.57
N SER A 167 21.14 16.73 -21.29
CA SER A 167 21.17 16.66 -22.76
C SER A 167 21.44 15.21 -23.15
N ARG A 168 20.44 14.54 -23.73
CA ARG A 168 20.62 13.41 -24.63
C ARG A 168 19.97 13.77 -25.96
#